data_AF-A0A5M8Q3M9-F1
#
_entry.id   AF-A0A5M8Q3M9-F1
#
_cell.length_a   1.000
_cell.length_b   1.000
_cell.length_c   1.000
_cell.angle_alpha   90.00
_cell.angle_beta   90.00
_cell.angle_gamma   90.00
#
_symmetry.space_group_name_H-M   'P 1'
#
loop_
_entity.id
_entity.type
_entity.pdbx_description
1 polymer ?
#
loop_
_entity_poly.entity_id
_entity_poly.type
_entity_poly.pdbx_seq_one_letter_code
_entity_poly.pdbx_strand_id
1 'polypeptide(L)'
;MERPTTNYPTEGVIKAPATYPPVLESVEILGYVTDRNGIGYSRDIGRSSTFAGRCYYVFGDTFCKDKDGDFVGLQSNTAAIVKSPAEPLNSEYLSIQKDGLVDALIPLIGEEHRFYKDPRFWKDPEWRVTLWPFGGIVETSPGLGWIWYEKGMEHLNDGNMPRGVGVARVHVDLASGKLHALRTETLLFGVDEPRVGGFSSVLHEEHIYLWGHHGKDVVLARVPKDSPWQRDKYSFWDGEGYVPWWQAAVPVVKDVQHGAIIKSSLFGKDRPWVFIGCTKWLDSMVMIGAAASLEGPWELIPLFKATGIDYPQLKMYCMYPHQWAFAEEDGELMVTWSEEWPGNVVAAKLKFQQGDNPTYWKRVSINEAPHKTRYDLMKKHAAAIAAYSGVNISPEGRWIAPGFAPPEGVMPLHLRIEGSDLESVIEGETLVKAQMDRDLQISIPPQSLTPPTSPTSSPGARSRRPSNFGSALKRLFSRGSSSTSGQPSPISTSSPDQETRSSMTFHAVLY
;
A
#
# COMPACT_ATOMS: atom_id res chain seq x y z
N MET A 1 3.23 40.87 17.45
CA MET A 1 2.70 39.62 16.86
C MET A 1 3.63 38.50 17.28
N GLU A 2 3.19 37.68 18.23
CA GLU A 2 3.88 36.43 18.55
C GLU A 2 3.87 35.55 17.29
N ARG A 3 5.05 35.08 16.89
CA ARG A 3 5.20 34.24 15.70
C ARG A 3 4.74 32.82 16.07
N PRO A 4 4.00 32.13 15.19
CA PRO A 4 3.63 30.73 15.44
C PRO A 4 4.91 29.89 15.43
N THR A 5 5.29 29.34 16.58
CA THR A 5 6.28 28.29 16.67
C THR A 5 5.63 27.01 16.18
N THR A 6 6.05 26.50 15.03
CA THR A 6 5.81 25.09 14.68
C THR A 6 6.54 24.25 15.71
N ASN A 7 5.81 23.77 16.72
CA ASN A 7 6.35 22.86 17.74
C ASN A 7 6.59 21.50 17.10
N TYR A 8 7.80 21.27 16.60
CA TYR A 8 8.24 19.93 16.22
C TYR A 8 8.50 19.13 17.51
N PRO A 9 7.98 17.90 17.65
CA PRO A 9 8.26 17.09 18.82
C PRO A 9 9.77 16.84 18.93
N THR A 10 10.33 17.12 20.10
CA THR A 10 11.78 17.02 20.37
C THR A 10 12.20 15.65 20.86
N GLU A 11 11.24 14.79 21.18
CA GLU A 11 11.46 13.41 21.62
C GLU A 11 10.24 12.56 21.32
N GLY A 12 10.41 11.25 21.36
CA GLY A 12 9.32 10.29 21.22
C GLY A 12 9.76 8.84 21.36
N VAL A 13 8.77 7.95 21.28
CA VAL A 13 8.94 6.51 21.32
C VAL A 13 8.23 5.92 20.11
N ILE A 14 8.93 5.09 19.35
CA ILE A 14 8.36 4.25 18.30
C ILE A 14 8.16 2.88 18.93
N LYS A 15 6.90 2.43 19.04
CA LYS A 15 6.61 1.09 19.56
C LYS A 15 7.23 0.04 18.64
N ALA A 16 7.61 -1.10 19.21
CA ALA A 16 8.12 -2.19 18.40
C ALA A 16 7.02 -2.66 17.42
N PRO A 17 7.40 -3.08 16.21
CA PRO A 17 6.47 -3.81 15.34
C PRO A 17 5.93 -5.06 16.03
N ALA A 18 4.80 -5.58 15.53
CA ALA A 18 4.34 -6.91 15.91
C ALA A 18 5.36 -7.98 15.51
N THR A 19 5.41 -9.07 16.27
CA THR A 19 6.30 -10.20 15.95
C THR A 19 5.67 -11.09 14.87
N TYR A 20 6.50 -11.86 14.16
CA TYR A 20 6.05 -12.88 13.20
C TYR A 20 6.67 -14.24 13.58
N PRO A 21 5.89 -15.33 13.75
CA PRO A 21 4.42 -15.43 13.63
C PRO A 21 3.65 -14.51 14.60
N PRO A 22 2.59 -13.82 14.14
CA PRO A 22 1.80 -12.92 14.98
C PRO A 22 1.03 -13.65 16.07
N VAL A 23 0.89 -12.97 17.20
CA VAL A 23 -0.06 -13.30 18.26
C VAL A 23 -1.14 -12.23 18.28
N LEU A 24 -2.41 -12.65 18.25
CA LEU A 24 -3.54 -11.74 18.47
C LEU A 24 -3.78 -11.54 19.95
N GLU A 25 -3.80 -10.29 20.39
CA GLU A 25 -4.28 -9.89 21.71
C GLU A 25 -5.80 -9.86 21.76
N SER A 26 -6.43 -9.36 20.68
CA SER A 26 -7.89 -9.30 20.58
C SER A 26 -8.40 -9.26 19.14
N VAL A 27 -9.65 -9.70 18.99
CA VAL A 27 -10.49 -9.50 17.80
C VAL A 27 -11.76 -8.83 18.28
N GLU A 28 -11.99 -7.59 17.87
CA GLU A 28 -13.18 -6.82 18.21
C GLU A 28 -14.07 -6.70 16.97
N ILE A 29 -15.25 -7.34 16.99
CA ILE A 29 -16.24 -7.19 15.92
C ILE A 29 -16.85 -5.80 16.03
N LEU A 30 -16.66 -4.98 15.00
CA LEU A 30 -17.10 -3.59 14.99
C LEU A 30 -18.57 -3.46 14.53
N GLY A 31 -19.02 -4.38 13.68
CA GLY A 31 -20.35 -4.35 13.08
C GLY A 31 -20.32 -4.58 11.58
N TYR A 32 -21.44 -4.29 10.92
CA TYR A 32 -21.50 -4.29 9.45
C TYR A 32 -21.03 -2.97 8.85
N VAL A 33 -20.45 -3.04 7.65
CA VAL A 33 -20.24 -1.85 6.81
C VAL A 33 -21.58 -1.42 6.24
N THR A 34 -22.05 -0.22 6.60
CA THR A 34 -23.41 0.28 6.30
C THR A 34 -23.39 1.47 5.33
N ASP A 35 -24.53 1.78 4.73
CA ASP A 35 -24.75 3.05 4.03
C ASP A 35 -25.38 4.08 4.95
N ARG A 36 -24.99 5.35 4.81
CA ARG A 36 -25.57 6.47 5.57
C ARG A 36 -27.02 6.79 5.19
N ASN A 37 -27.53 6.34 4.06
CA ASN A 37 -28.93 6.58 3.68
C ASN A 37 -29.95 5.81 4.54
N GLY A 38 -29.49 4.90 5.43
CA GLY A 38 -30.34 4.14 6.33
C GLY A 38 -31.05 2.93 5.70
N ILE A 39 -30.82 2.67 4.41
CA ILE A 39 -31.34 1.49 3.72
C ILE A 39 -30.37 0.31 3.95
N GLY A 40 -30.90 -0.81 4.42
CA GLY A 40 -30.14 -2.04 4.68
C GLY A 40 -29.85 -2.82 3.40
N TYR A 41 -28.77 -2.47 2.69
CA TYR A 41 -28.28 -3.20 1.53
C TYR A 41 -27.44 -4.42 1.95
N SER A 42 -27.80 -5.60 1.44
CA SER A 42 -26.91 -6.76 1.45
C SER A 42 -25.79 -6.56 0.44
N ARG A 43 -24.56 -6.89 0.83
CA ARG A 43 -23.33 -6.58 0.08
C ARG A 43 -22.33 -7.72 0.20
N ASP A 44 -21.62 -7.97 -0.90
CA ASP A 44 -20.47 -8.85 -0.95
C ASP A 44 -19.13 -8.10 -1.20
N ILE A 45 -18.02 -8.79 -1.03
CA ILE A 45 -16.62 -8.39 -1.11
C ILE A 45 -16.18 -7.48 0.03
N GLY A 46 -16.61 -6.21 0.02
CA GLY A 46 -16.21 -5.25 1.07
C GLY A 46 -14.75 -4.81 1.05
N ARG A 47 -14.01 -4.99 -0.06
CA ARG A 47 -12.62 -4.51 -0.18
C ARG A 47 -12.58 -2.98 -0.19
N SER A 48 -11.52 -2.40 0.34
CA SER A 48 -11.31 -0.95 0.22
C SER A 48 -10.01 -0.57 -0.48
N SER A 49 -9.91 0.69 -0.89
CA SER A 49 -8.68 1.29 -1.40
C SER A 49 -8.62 2.77 -1.04
N THR A 50 -7.42 3.26 -0.71
CA THR A 50 -7.15 4.70 -0.62
C THR A 50 -6.87 5.24 -2.02
N PHE A 51 -7.61 6.26 -2.43
CA PHE A 51 -7.52 6.87 -3.76
C PHE A 51 -7.73 8.38 -3.64
N ALA A 52 -6.77 9.17 -4.12
CA ALA A 52 -6.72 10.63 -3.99
C ALA A 52 -6.89 11.11 -2.53
N GLY A 53 -6.28 10.40 -1.59
CA GLY A 53 -6.37 10.70 -0.15
C GLY A 53 -7.73 10.41 0.49
N ARG A 54 -8.65 9.75 -0.21
CA ARG A 54 -9.97 9.32 0.30
C ARG A 54 -10.03 7.80 0.33
N CYS A 55 -10.87 7.24 1.19
CA CYS A 55 -11.07 5.79 1.26
C CYS A 55 -12.39 5.41 0.59
N TYR A 56 -12.35 4.36 -0.22
CA TYR A 56 -13.52 3.84 -0.91
C TYR A 56 -13.67 2.35 -0.63
N TYR A 57 -14.88 1.92 -0.32
CA TYR A 57 -15.25 0.52 -0.42
C TYR A 57 -15.69 0.21 -1.85
N VAL A 58 -15.29 -0.96 -2.31
CA VAL A 58 -15.77 -1.58 -3.54
C VAL A 58 -16.41 -2.90 -3.17
N PHE A 59 -17.67 -3.04 -3.56
CA PHE A 59 -18.47 -4.22 -3.31
C PHE A 59 -18.64 -5.01 -4.61
N GLY A 60 -18.85 -6.31 -4.47
CA GLY A 60 -19.32 -7.16 -5.55
C GLY A 60 -20.82 -7.01 -5.69
N ASP A 61 -21.52 -8.12 -5.47
CA ASP A 61 -22.97 -8.14 -5.49
C ASP A 61 -23.58 -7.23 -4.42
N THR A 62 -24.48 -6.35 -4.85
CA THR A 62 -25.26 -5.46 -4.00
C THR A 62 -26.74 -5.63 -4.28
N PHE A 63 -27.48 -6.09 -3.27
CA PHE A 63 -28.94 -6.22 -3.32
C PHE A 63 -29.58 -4.86 -3.08
N CYS A 64 -29.94 -4.18 -4.17
CA CYS A 64 -30.48 -2.83 -4.12
C CYS A 64 -31.94 -2.85 -3.67
N LYS A 65 -32.27 -1.92 -2.79
CA LYS A 65 -33.61 -1.75 -2.24
C LYS A 65 -34.05 -0.29 -2.39
N ASP A 66 -35.35 -0.09 -2.51
CA ASP A 66 -35.93 1.25 -2.44
C ASP A 66 -36.03 1.75 -0.98
N LYS A 67 -36.66 2.91 -0.81
CA LYS A 67 -36.86 3.55 0.49
C LYS A 67 -37.80 2.79 1.44
N ASP A 68 -38.65 1.92 0.89
CA ASP A 68 -39.62 1.13 1.64
C ASP A 68 -39.03 -0.25 1.99
N GLY A 69 -37.84 -0.56 1.45
CA GLY A 69 -37.09 -1.79 1.69
C GLY A 69 -37.34 -2.87 0.64
N ASP A 70 -38.10 -2.57 -0.41
CA ASP A 70 -38.43 -3.51 -1.46
C ASP A 70 -37.26 -3.68 -2.43
N PHE A 71 -37.04 -4.91 -2.91
CA PHE A 71 -35.97 -5.21 -3.84
C PHE A 71 -36.22 -4.56 -5.21
N VAL A 72 -35.21 -3.84 -5.72
CA VAL A 72 -35.29 -3.14 -7.02
C VAL A 72 -34.25 -3.60 -8.04
N GLY A 73 -33.23 -4.34 -7.61
CA GLY A 73 -32.27 -4.93 -8.53
C GLY A 73 -30.98 -5.38 -7.87
N LEU A 74 -30.20 -6.14 -8.63
CA LEU A 74 -28.89 -6.64 -8.21
C LEU A 74 -27.81 -6.01 -9.10
N GLN A 75 -26.83 -5.36 -8.46
CA GLN A 75 -25.63 -4.88 -9.14
C GLN A 75 -24.46 -5.78 -8.84
N SER A 76 -23.65 -6.13 -9.85
CA SER A 76 -22.49 -7.00 -9.67
C SER A 76 -21.23 -6.28 -9.20
N ASN A 77 -21.25 -4.95 -9.16
CA ASN A 77 -20.21 -4.17 -8.53
C ASN A 77 -20.75 -2.79 -8.17
N THR A 78 -20.40 -2.29 -6.99
CA THR A 78 -20.75 -0.92 -6.57
C THR A 78 -19.60 -0.33 -5.76
N ALA A 79 -19.61 0.99 -5.56
CA ALA A 79 -18.62 1.64 -4.72
C ALA A 79 -19.24 2.71 -3.82
N ALA A 80 -18.67 2.84 -2.63
CA ALA A 80 -19.09 3.82 -1.63
C ALA A 80 -17.87 4.54 -1.05
N ILE A 81 -18.00 5.82 -0.77
CA ILE A 81 -16.95 6.62 -0.13
C ILE A 81 -17.07 6.52 1.39
N VAL A 82 -15.94 6.36 2.08
CA VAL A 82 -15.85 6.51 3.53
C VAL A 82 -15.76 7.99 3.86
N LYS A 83 -16.71 8.51 4.63
CA LYS A 83 -16.77 9.95 4.95
C LYS A 83 -15.77 10.38 6.01
N SER A 84 -15.45 9.48 6.93
CA SER A 84 -14.49 9.72 8.01
C SER A 84 -13.75 8.42 8.32
N PRO A 85 -12.41 8.39 8.29
CA PRO A 85 -11.65 7.22 8.75
C PRO A 85 -11.93 6.83 10.20
N ALA A 86 -12.35 7.78 11.05
CA ALA A 86 -12.75 7.51 12.43
C ALA A 86 -14.10 6.77 12.56
N GLU A 87 -14.88 6.70 11.47
CA GLU A 87 -16.13 5.94 11.39
C GLU A 87 -16.04 4.94 10.23
N PRO A 88 -15.17 3.92 10.32
CA PRO A 88 -14.80 3.08 9.17
C PRO A 88 -15.97 2.24 8.62
N LEU A 89 -17.05 2.08 9.39
CA LEU A 89 -18.26 1.35 8.98
C LEU A 89 -19.25 2.19 8.20
N ASN A 90 -19.14 3.53 8.27
CA ASN A 90 -20.11 4.46 7.69
C ASN A 90 -19.65 4.89 6.31
N SER A 91 -20.26 4.30 5.28
CA SER A 91 -20.01 4.63 3.88
C SER A 91 -21.21 5.35 3.24
N GLU A 92 -20.98 5.96 2.08
CA GLU A 92 -22.04 6.55 1.27
C GLU A 92 -21.84 6.18 -0.20
N TYR A 93 -22.85 5.55 -0.81
CA TYR A 93 -22.81 5.27 -2.24
C TYR A 93 -22.61 6.53 -3.08
N LEU A 94 -21.84 6.38 -4.15
CA LEU A 94 -21.46 7.50 -5.03
C LEU A 94 -22.63 8.02 -5.88
N SER A 95 -23.65 7.19 -6.07
CA SER A 95 -24.82 7.49 -6.88
C SER A 95 -25.90 6.43 -6.63
N ILE A 96 -27.13 6.87 -6.35
CA ILE A 96 -28.32 6.03 -6.20
C ILE A 96 -29.41 6.62 -7.09
N GLN A 97 -30.04 5.77 -7.89
CA GLN A 97 -31.15 6.15 -8.76
C GLN A 97 -32.42 6.41 -7.95
N LYS A 98 -33.41 7.05 -8.58
CA LYS A 98 -34.66 7.45 -7.90
C LYS A 98 -35.46 6.26 -7.38
N ASP A 99 -35.32 5.11 -8.00
CA ASP A 99 -35.94 3.84 -7.62
C ASP A 99 -35.14 3.08 -6.55
N GLY A 100 -33.99 3.58 -6.11
CA GLY A 100 -33.13 2.90 -5.13
C GLY A 100 -32.04 2.01 -5.74
N LEU A 101 -31.98 1.88 -7.07
CA LEU A 101 -30.90 1.14 -7.71
C LEU A 101 -29.57 1.89 -7.55
N VAL A 102 -28.58 1.26 -6.94
CA VAL A 102 -27.23 1.82 -6.82
C VAL A 102 -26.56 1.76 -8.20
N ASP A 103 -25.80 2.79 -8.59
CA ASP A 103 -25.05 2.73 -9.85
C ASP A 103 -23.82 1.83 -9.73
N ALA A 104 -23.55 1.06 -10.78
CA ALA A 104 -22.34 0.27 -10.87
C ALA A 104 -21.10 1.16 -11.02
N LEU A 105 -19.99 0.81 -10.35
CA LEU A 105 -18.71 1.51 -10.52
C LEU A 105 -18.15 1.27 -11.92
N ILE A 106 -18.05 -0.01 -12.29
CA ILE A 106 -17.61 -0.52 -13.57
C ILE A 106 -18.86 -0.78 -14.42
N PRO A 107 -19.11 0.05 -15.45
CA PRO A 107 -20.33 -0.05 -16.23
C PRO A 107 -20.29 -1.25 -17.18
N LEU A 108 -21.48 -1.76 -17.51
CA LEU A 108 -21.68 -2.60 -18.69
C LEU A 108 -21.40 -1.77 -19.96
N ILE A 109 -21.01 -2.44 -21.05
CA ILE A 109 -20.81 -1.76 -22.35
C ILE A 109 -21.39 -2.58 -23.51
N GLY A 110 -21.60 -1.92 -24.64
CA GLY A 110 -21.78 -2.57 -25.96
C GLY A 110 -22.80 -3.71 -25.97
N GLU A 111 -22.30 -4.93 -26.16
CA GLU A 111 -23.10 -6.16 -26.23
C GLU A 111 -23.77 -6.55 -24.91
N GLU A 112 -23.21 -6.18 -23.77
CA GLU A 112 -23.80 -6.49 -22.47
C GLU A 112 -25.05 -5.66 -22.22
N HIS A 113 -25.03 -4.36 -22.58
CA HIS A 113 -26.25 -3.57 -22.58
C HIS A 113 -27.29 -4.11 -23.56
N ARG A 114 -26.86 -4.69 -24.69
CA ARG A 114 -27.77 -5.35 -25.64
C ARG A 114 -28.33 -6.65 -25.05
N PHE A 115 -27.53 -7.43 -24.32
CA PHE A 115 -27.97 -8.64 -23.62
C PHE A 115 -29.19 -8.35 -22.73
N TYR A 116 -29.15 -7.27 -21.93
CA TYR A 116 -30.27 -6.87 -21.08
C TYR A 116 -31.46 -6.22 -21.83
N LYS A 117 -31.28 -5.78 -23.07
CA LYS A 117 -32.32 -5.11 -23.88
C LYS A 117 -32.94 -6.02 -24.95
N ASP A 118 -32.31 -7.14 -25.26
CA ASP A 118 -32.73 -8.04 -26.32
C ASP A 118 -33.72 -9.09 -25.78
N PRO A 119 -34.98 -9.08 -26.25
CA PRO A 119 -36.02 -10.00 -25.78
C PRO A 119 -35.70 -11.48 -25.98
N ARG A 120 -34.70 -11.83 -26.80
CA ARG A 120 -34.25 -13.23 -27.00
C ARG A 120 -33.44 -13.76 -25.83
N PHE A 121 -32.70 -12.89 -25.15
CA PHE A 121 -31.93 -13.21 -23.95
C PHE A 121 -32.76 -12.99 -22.67
N TRP A 122 -33.72 -12.07 -22.70
CA TRP A 122 -34.74 -11.92 -21.65
C TRP A 122 -35.68 -13.14 -21.50
N LYS A 123 -35.62 -14.12 -22.41
CA LYS A 123 -36.40 -15.36 -22.27
C LYS A 123 -35.97 -16.21 -21.09
N ASP A 124 -34.79 -15.94 -20.53
CA ASP A 124 -34.28 -16.60 -19.36
C ASP A 124 -33.74 -15.56 -18.36
N PRO A 125 -34.62 -15.04 -17.46
CA PRO A 125 -34.24 -14.01 -16.47
C PRO A 125 -33.22 -14.50 -15.45
N GLU A 126 -32.83 -15.77 -15.50
CA GLU A 126 -31.86 -16.39 -14.62
C GLU A 126 -30.40 -16.03 -14.99
N TRP A 127 -30.16 -15.45 -16.18
CA TRP A 127 -28.82 -15.04 -16.61
C TRP A 127 -28.49 -13.58 -16.30
N ARG A 128 -27.28 -13.34 -15.80
CA ARG A 128 -26.70 -12.00 -15.65
C ARG A 128 -25.21 -11.93 -15.99
N VAL A 129 -24.75 -10.73 -16.35
CA VAL A 129 -23.33 -10.41 -16.50
C VAL A 129 -22.77 -10.00 -15.13
N THR A 130 -21.68 -10.63 -14.72
CA THR A 130 -20.96 -10.29 -13.48
C THR A 130 -19.64 -9.60 -13.79
N LEU A 131 -19.29 -8.57 -13.03
CA LEU A 131 -18.06 -7.79 -13.16
C LEU A 131 -17.43 -7.57 -11.78
N TRP A 132 -16.87 -8.62 -11.17
CA TRP A 132 -16.42 -8.56 -9.78
C TRP A 132 -15.01 -7.98 -9.64
N PRO A 133 -14.82 -6.90 -8.86
CA PRO A 133 -13.55 -6.19 -8.74
C PRO A 133 -12.77 -6.57 -7.47
N PHE A 134 -12.47 -7.86 -7.31
CA PHE A 134 -11.79 -8.37 -6.10
C PHE A 134 -10.44 -7.72 -5.81
N GLY A 135 -9.72 -7.25 -6.83
CA GLY A 135 -8.34 -6.74 -6.72
C GLY A 135 -8.18 -5.31 -6.19
N GLY A 136 -9.26 -4.54 -6.05
CA GLY A 136 -9.22 -3.17 -5.56
C GLY A 136 -8.70 -2.14 -6.58
N ILE A 137 -8.73 -0.86 -6.17
CA ILE A 137 -8.33 0.27 -7.00
C ILE A 137 -6.85 0.60 -6.75
N VAL A 138 -6.09 0.79 -7.82
CA VAL A 138 -4.69 1.22 -7.78
C VAL A 138 -4.56 2.63 -8.31
N GLU A 139 -4.18 3.59 -7.46
CA GLU A 139 -3.86 4.96 -7.87
C GLU A 139 -2.48 5.02 -8.53
N THR A 140 -2.40 5.50 -9.78
CA THR A 140 -1.14 5.65 -10.52
C THR A 140 -0.64 7.09 -10.60
N SER A 141 -1.55 8.04 -10.40
CA SER A 141 -1.26 9.47 -10.26
C SER A 141 -2.42 10.13 -9.51
N PRO A 142 -2.25 11.32 -8.90
CA PRO A 142 -3.29 11.96 -8.10
C PRO A 142 -4.66 11.99 -8.81
N GLY A 143 -5.62 11.23 -8.27
CA GLY A 143 -6.99 11.13 -8.78
C GLY A 143 -7.21 10.29 -10.04
N LEU A 144 -6.21 9.55 -10.48
CA LEU A 144 -6.28 8.64 -11.62
C LEU A 144 -5.66 7.27 -11.27
N GLY A 145 -6.31 6.21 -11.71
CA GLY A 145 -5.80 4.87 -11.52
C GLY A 145 -6.58 3.83 -12.29
N TRP A 146 -6.51 2.59 -11.80
CA TRP A 146 -6.98 1.41 -12.51
C TRP A 146 -7.61 0.40 -11.57
N ILE A 147 -8.59 -0.32 -12.09
CA ILE A 147 -9.24 -1.44 -11.41
C ILE A 147 -9.38 -2.60 -12.40
N TRP A 148 -9.07 -3.80 -11.94
CA TRP A 148 -9.28 -5.04 -12.68
C TRP A 148 -10.58 -5.68 -12.20
N TYR A 149 -11.25 -6.38 -13.12
CA TYR A 149 -12.49 -7.08 -12.81
C TYR A 149 -12.51 -8.45 -13.48
N GLU A 150 -13.01 -9.45 -12.75
CA GLU A 150 -13.38 -10.73 -13.32
C GLU A 150 -14.74 -10.58 -14.01
N LYS A 151 -14.80 -10.92 -15.30
CA LYS A 151 -16.05 -10.98 -16.05
C LYS A 151 -16.59 -12.40 -16.05
N GLY A 152 -17.87 -12.55 -15.74
CA GLY A 152 -18.60 -13.80 -15.83
C GLY A 152 -19.96 -13.66 -16.51
N MET A 153 -20.54 -14.81 -16.81
CA MET A 153 -21.96 -14.98 -17.09
C MET A 153 -22.49 -15.91 -16.02
N GLU A 154 -23.37 -15.44 -15.18
CA GLU A 154 -23.95 -16.23 -14.11
C GLU A 154 -25.38 -16.63 -14.44
N HIS A 155 -25.68 -17.90 -14.21
CA HIS A 155 -27.03 -18.44 -14.21
C HIS A 155 -27.46 -18.77 -12.80
N LEU A 156 -28.72 -18.54 -12.46
CA LEU A 156 -29.27 -18.87 -11.14
C LEU A 156 -29.03 -20.34 -10.75
N ASN A 157 -29.10 -21.26 -11.72
CA ASN A 157 -29.01 -22.71 -11.48
C ASN A 157 -27.63 -23.31 -11.81
N ASP A 158 -26.87 -22.72 -12.73
CA ASP A 158 -25.58 -23.26 -13.17
C ASP A 158 -24.37 -22.55 -12.52
N GLY A 159 -24.62 -21.47 -11.79
CA GLY A 159 -23.60 -20.63 -11.18
C GLY A 159 -22.84 -19.78 -12.20
N ASN A 160 -21.68 -19.28 -11.77
CA ASN A 160 -20.87 -18.37 -12.57
C ASN A 160 -20.00 -19.11 -13.61
N MET A 161 -20.09 -18.69 -14.86
CA MET A 161 -19.20 -19.10 -15.95
C MET A 161 -18.19 -17.99 -16.25
N PRO A 162 -16.91 -18.14 -15.87
CA PRO A 162 -15.89 -17.14 -16.13
C PRO A 162 -15.69 -16.89 -17.63
N ARG A 163 -15.50 -15.62 -17.99
CA ARG A 163 -15.20 -15.19 -19.36
C ARG A 163 -13.79 -14.62 -19.50
N GLY A 164 -13.21 -14.15 -18.40
CA GLY A 164 -11.86 -13.61 -18.36
C GLY A 164 -11.73 -12.43 -17.42
N VAL A 165 -10.62 -11.69 -17.55
CA VAL A 165 -10.34 -10.50 -16.75
C VAL A 165 -10.19 -9.29 -17.66
N GLY A 166 -10.85 -8.20 -17.30
CA GLY A 166 -10.69 -6.91 -17.96
C GLY A 166 -10.16 -5.84 -17.02
N VAL A 167 -9.95 -4.64 -17.58
CA VAL A 167 -9.48 -3.48 -16.81
C VAL A 167 -10.32 -2.24 -17.12
N ALA A 168 -10.51 -1.40 -16.12
CA ALA A 168 -11.12 -0.08 -16.24
C ALA A 168 -10.21 0.99 -15.66
N ARG A 169 -10.17 2.15 -16.32
CA ARG A 169 -9.50 3.34 -15.82
C ARG A 169 -10.43 4.06 -14.86
N VAL A 170 -9.97 4.31 -13.64
CA VAL A 170 -10.72 5.01 -12.59
C VAL A 170 -10.24 6.44 -12.51
N HIS A 171 -11.16 7.38 -12.43
CA HIS A 171 -10.89 8.77 -12.09
C HIS A 171 -11.83 9.25 -10.99
N VAL A 172 -11.35 10.16 -10.15
CA VAL A 172 -12.17 10.82 -9.12
C VAL A 172 -12.37 12.28 -9.48
N ASP A 173 -13.59 12.76 -9.32
CA ASP A 173 -13.83 14.20 -9.19
C ASP A 173 -13.37 14.64 -7.80
N LEU A 174 -12.27 15.40 -7.73
CA LEU A 174 -11.65 15.81 -6.46
C LEU A 174 -12.59 16.66 -5.59
N ALA A 175 -13.52 17.41 -6.18
CA ALA A 175 -14.45 18.26 -5.46
C ALA A 175 -15.55 17.42 -4.80
N SER A 176 -16.21 16.56 -5.56
CA SER A 176 -17.33 15.74 -5.06
C SER A 176 -16.88 14.45 -4.38
N GLY A 177 -15.68 13.96 -4.70
CA GLY A 177 -15.20 12.63 -4.33
C GLY A 177 -15.82 11.49 -5.16
N LYS A 178 -16.58 11.79 -6.22
CA LYS A 178 -17.25 10.79 -7.04
C LYS A 178 -16.24 10.03 -7.91
N LEU A 179 -16.25 8.69 -7.82
CA LEU A 179 -15.49 7.84 -8.73
C LEU A 179 -16.26 7.58 -10.01
N HIS A 180 -15.50 7.45 -11.10
CA HIS A 180 -15.97 7.07 -12.41
C HIS A 180 -14.99 6.05 -13.00
N ALA A 181 -15.50 4.95 -13.52
CA ALA A 181 -14.67 3.97 -14.23
C ALA A 181 -15.02 3.95 -15.72
N LEU A 182 -14.00 4.04 -16.57
CA LEU A 182 -14.10 3.83 -18.02
C LEU A 182 -13.46 2.50 -18.37
N ARG A 183 -14.29 1.55 -18.80
CA ARG A 183 -13.87 0.19 -19.10
C ARG A 183 -13.27 0.09 -20.51
N THR A 184 -12.28 -0.78 -20.66
CA THR A 184 -11.82 -1.24 -21.97
C THR A 184 -12.84 -2.19 -22.60
N GLU A 185 -12.94 -2.21 -23.94
CA GLU A 185 -13.89 -3.12 -24.62
C GLU A 185 -13.43 -4.57 -24.63
N THR A 186 -12.12 -4.78 -24.69
CA THR A 186 -11.51 -6.11 -24.79
C THR A 186 -11.05 -6.59 -23.42
N LEU A 187 -11.35 -7.85 -23.10
CA LEU A 187 -10.75 -8.51 -21.95
C LEU A 187 -9.25 -8.67 -22.17
N LEU A 188 -8.46 -8.51 -21.11
CA LEU A 188 -7.02 -8.69 -21.15
C LEU A 188 -6.64 -10.17 -21.13
N PHE A 189 -7.33 -10.96 -20.30
CA PHE A 189 -7.03 -12.36 -20.10
C PHE A 189 -8.27 -13.21 -20.39
N GLY A 190 -8.11 -14.26 -21.19
CA GLY A 190 -9.16 -15.22 -21.49
C GLY A 190 -9.47 -16.19 -20.34
N VAL A 191 -10.40 -17.12 -20.58
CA VAL A 191 -10.86 -18.12 -19.60
C VAL A 191 -9.77 -19.12 -19.18
N ASP A 192 -8.84 -19.44 -20.08
CA ASP A 192 -7.74 -20.38 -19.83
C ASP A 192 -6.47 -19.68 -19.30
N GLU A 193 -6.49 -18.34 -19.20
CA GLU A 193 -5.36 -17.54 -18.72
C GLU A 193 -5.48 -17.25 -17.22
N PRO A 194 -4.37 -16.92 -16.54
CA PRO A 194 -4.40 -16.45 -15.18
C PRO A 194 -5.30 -15.22 -14.98
N ARG A 195 -6.12 -15.25 -13.92
CA ARG A 195 -7.03 -14.15 -13.57
C ARG A 195 -6.34 -13.03 -12.80
N VAL A 196 -5.16 -12.59 -13.27
CA VAL A 196 -4.32 -11.60 -12.58
C VAL A 196 -5.02 -10.25 -12.46
N GLY A 197 -4.97 -9.67 -11.26
CA GLY A 197 -5.76 -8.50 -10.86
C GLY A 197 -7.14 -8.85 -10.31
N GLY A 198 -7.59 -10.09 -10.47
CA GLY A 198 -8.81 -10.65 -9.86
C GLY A 198 -8.62 -11.15 -8.43
N PHE A 199 -7.43 -10.99 -7.83
CA PHE A 199 -7.18 -11.34 -6.43
C PHE A 199 -6.67 -10.14 -5.63
N SER A 200 -5.55 -9.55 -6.04
CA SER A 200 -5.02 -8.32 -5.44
C SER A 200 -4.24 -7.52 -6.46
N SER A 201 -4.23 -6.20 -6.29
CA SER A 201 -3.51 -5.26 -7.15
C SER A 201 -2.80 -4.22 -6.29
N VAL A 202 -1.51 -3.98 -6.55
CA VAL A 202 -0.69 -3.02 -5.80
C VAL A 202 0.25 -2.26 -6.73
N LEU A 203 0.32 -0.94 -6.60
CA LEU A 203 1.40 -0.15 -7.20
C LEU A 203 2.65 -0.26 -6.35
N HIS A 204 3.76 -0.66 -6.96
CA HIS A 204 5.07 -0.58 -6.35
C HIS A 204 6.10 -0.12 -7.38
N GLU A 205 6.80 0.97 -7.05
CA GLU A 205 7.71 1.65 -7.96
C GLU A 205 6.99 2.04 -9.28
N GLU A 206 7.50 1.60 -10.42
CA GLU A 206 6.97 1.92 -11.75
C GLU A 206 6.00 0.85 -12.31
N HIS A 207 5.65 -0.15 -11.50
CA HIS A 207 4.82 -1.27 -11.92
C HIS A 207 3.62 -1.48 -11.00
N ILE A 208 2.53 -1.96 -11.60
CA ILE A 208 1.38 -2.51 -10.89
C ILE A 208 1.55 -4.02 -10.85
N TYR A 209 1.62 -4.57 -9.64
CA TYR A 209 1.71 -5.99 -9.35
C TYR A 209 0.30 -6.54 -9.15
N LEU A 210 0.03 -7.68 -9.78
CA LEU A 210 -1.30 -8.23 -9.98
C LEU A 210 -1.27 -9.73 -9.66
N TRP A 211 -1.95 -10.10 -8.58
CA TRP A 211 -2.15 -11.48 -8.20
C TRP A 211 -3.48 -11.97 -8.75
N GLY A 212 -3.53 -13.25 -9.11
CA GLY A 212 -4.74 -13.87 -9.61
C GLY A 212 -4.65 -15.37 -9.69
N HIS A 213 -5.81 -16.02 -9.70
CA HIS A 213 -5.89 -17.47 -9.77
C HIS A 213 -5.51 -18.01 -11.14
N HIS A 214 -4.73 -19.07 -11.15
CA HIS A 214 -4.56 -19.99 -12.27
C HIS A 214 -4.74 -21.42 -11.75
N GLY A 215 -5.89 -22.02 -12.07
CA GLY A 215 -6.31 -23.25 -11.40
C GLY A 215 -6.64 -23.01 -9.92
N LYS A 216 -5.99 -23.73 -9.02
CA LYS A 216 -6.21 -23.67 -7.56
C LYS A 216 -5.20 -22.76 -6.83
N ASP A 217 -4.21 -22.25 -7.56
CA ASP A 217 -3.10 -21.49 -7.00
C ASP A 217 -3.13 -20.05 -7.52
N VAL A 218 -2.49 -19.15 -6.78
CA VAL A 218 -2.35 -17.74 -7.14
C VAL A 218 -0.99 -17.52 -7.78
N VAL A 219 -0.98 -16.92 -8.97
CA VAL A 219 0.22 -16.50 -9.69
C VAL A 219 0.34 -14.98 -9.67
N LEU A 220 1.51 -14.47 -10.06
CA LEU A 220 1.83 -13.05 -10.06
C LEU A 220 2.20 -12.56 -11.46
N ALA A 221 1.60 -11.44 -11.85
CA ALA A 221 2.02 -10.64 -13.00
C ALA A 221 2.36 -9.21 -12.57
N ARG A 222 3.06 -8.49 -13.46
CA ARG A 222 3.21 -7.05 -13.34
C ARG A 222 3.07 -6.37 -14.69
N VAL A 223 2.67 -5.10 -14.66
CA VAL A 223 2.56 -4.23 -15.83
C VAL A 223 3.07 -2.83 -15.50
N PRO A 224 3.72 -2.10 -16.44
CA PRO A 224 4.05 -0.71 -16.21
C PRO A 224 2.81 0.12 -15.87
N LYS A 225 2.92 1.01 -14.88
CA LYS A 225 1.78 1.80 -14.37
C LYS A 225 1.08 2.66 -15.43
N ASP A 226 1.82 3.02 -16.49
CA ASP A 226 1.34 3.85 -17.59
C ASP A 226 0.78 3.04 -18.78
N SER A 227 0.72 1.70 -18.69
CA SER A 227 0.19 0.85 -19.77
C SER A 227 -0.65 -0.36 -19.33
N PRO A 228 -1.47 -0.29 -18.25
CA PRO A 228 -2.25 -1.44 -17.76
C PRO A 228 -3.33 -1.93 -18.72
N TRP A 229 -3.73 -1.17 -19.75
CA TRP A 229 -4.68 -1.63 -20.77
C TRP A 229 -4.02 -2.40 -21.92
N GLN A 230 -2.69 -2.49 -21.96
CA GLN A 230 -1.94 -3.11 -23.06
C GLN A 230 -1.50 -4.52 -22.67
N ARG A 231 -2.21 -5.53 -23.16
CA ARG A 231 -1.98 -6.95 -22.83
C ARG A 231 -0.54 -7.43 -23.12
N ASP A 232 0.11 -6.89 -24.14
CA ASP A 232 1.49 -7.21 -24.52
C ASP A 232 2.56 -6.64 -23.56
N LYS A 233 2.17 -5.73 -22.65
CA LYS A 233 3.06 -5.14 -21.64
C LYS A 233 3.09 -5.91 -20.32
N TYR A 234 2.25 -6.93 -20.19
CA TYR A 234 2.21 -7.77 -19.01
C TYR A 234 3.36 -8.76 -19.02
N SER A 235 3.95 -8.96 -17.85
CA SER A 235 4.97 -9.99 -17.60
C SER A 235 4.61 -10.77 -16.35
N PHE A 236 4.98 -12.05 -16.31
CA PHE A 236 4.57 -13.03 -15.33
C PHE A 236 5.78 -13.57 -14.60
N TRP A 237 5.65 -13.79 -13.30
CA TRP A 237 6.71 -14.34 -12.47
C TRP A 237 6.89 -15.83 -12.76
N ASP A 238 8.09 -16.24 -13.19
CA ASP A 238 8.43 -17.63 -13.51
C ASP A 238 9.19 -18.38 -12.39
N GLY A 239 9.45 -17.70 -11.26
CA GLY A 239 10.23 -18.23 -10.15
C GLY A 239 11.63 -17.61 -10.04
N GLU A 240 12.14 -17.02 -11.11
CA GLU A 240 13.45 -16.36 -11.17
C GLU A 240 13.34 -14.90 -11.64
N GLY A 241 12.39 -14.60 -12.52
CA GLY A 241 12.19 -13.30 -13.13
C GLY A 241 10.80 -13.12 -13.74
N TYR A 242 10.66 -12.02 -14.49
CA TYR A 242 9.41 -11.66 -15.17
C TYR A 242 9.51 -11.88 -16.68
N VAL A 243 8.65 -12.75 -17.21
CA VAL A 243 8.62 -13.15 -18.64
C VAL A 243 7.28 -12.80 -19.30
N PRO A 244 7.21 -12.55 -20.62
CA PRO A 244 5.98 -12.04 -21.25
C PRO A 244 4.89 -13.11 -21.50
N TRP A 245 5.22 -14.40 -21.40
CA TRP A 245 4.26 -15.50 -21.62
C TRP A 245 3.75 -16.06 -20.30
N TRP A 246 2.42 -16.13 -20.16
CA TRP A 246 1.77 -16.53 -18.90
C TRP A 246 1.95 -18.01 -18.58
N GLN A 247 2.25 -18.85 -19.58
CA GLN A 247 2.41 -20.30 -19.42
C GLN A 247 3.61 -20.68 -18.55
N ALA A 248 4.57 -19.76 -18.35
CA ALA A 248 5.69 -19.96 -17.43
C ALA A 248 5.38 -19.50 -16.01
N ALA A 249 4.21 -18.90 -15.76
CA ALA A 249 3.86 -18.39 -14.45
C ALA A 249 3.83 -19.52 -13.41
N VAL A 250 4.53 -19.32 -12.30
CA VAL A 250 4.55 -20.28 -11.19
C VAL A 250 3.71 -19.75 -10.01
N PRO A 251 3.13 -20.65 -9.20
CA PRO A 251 2.42 -20.28 -7.98
C PRO A 251 3.29 -19.47 -7.00
N VAL A 252 2.75 -18.37 -6.48
CA VAL A 252 3.36 -17.58 -5.39
C VAL A 252 2.60 -17.74 -4.06
N VAL A 253 1.29 -17.98 -4.12
CA VAL A 253 0.44 -18.25 -2.94
C VAL A 253 -0.45 -19.45 -3.26
N LYS A 254 -0.60 -20.36 -2.30
CA LYS A 254 -1.38 -21.60 -2.45
C LYS A 254 -2.48 -21.69 -1.39
N ASP A 255 -3.49 -22.52 -1.66
CA ASP A 255 -4.55 -22.88 -0.71
C ASP A 255 -5.42 -21.73 -0.19
N VAL A 256 -5.46 -20.61 -0.91
CA VAL A 256 -6.27 -19.42 -0.60
C VAL A 256 -7.39 -19.21 -1.62
N GLN A 257 -8.51 -18.62 -1.21
CA GLN A 257 -9.61 -18.27 -2.14
C GLN A 257 -9.59 -16.78 -2.49
N HIS A 258 -9.59 -15.93 -1.46
CA HIS A 258 -9.67 -14.49 -1.57
C HIS A 258 -8.69 -13.87 -0.58
N GLY A 259 -8.25 -12.65 -0.87
CA GLY A 259 -7.43 -11.87 0.05
C GLY A 259 -6.88 -10.62 -0.60
N ALA A 260 -6.13 -9.83 0.16
CA ALA A 260 -5.30 -8.79 -0.39
C ALA A 260 -3.89 -8.85 0.17
N ILE A 261 -2.98 -8.38 -0.68
CA ILE A 261 -1.59 -8.11 -0.34
C ILE A 261 -1.45 -6.60 -0.22
N ILE A 262 -0.86 -6.15 0.88
CA ILE A 262 -0.65 -4.76 1.22
C ILE A 262 0.80 -4.51 1.62
N LYS A 263 1.28 -3.29 1.41
CA LYS A 263 2.56 -2.84 1.97
C LYS A 263 2.30 -2.36 3.39
N SER A 264 2.81 -3.07 4.38
CA SER A 264 2.53 -2.84 5.80
C SER A 264 3.80 -2.65 6.60
N SER A 265 3.69 -1.89 7.68
CA SER A 265 4.72 -1.70 8.70
C SER A 265 4.56 -2.64 9.90
N LEU A 266 3.46 -3.40 9.95
CA LEU A 266 3.03 -4.20 11.09
C LEU A 266 4.12 -5.15 11.60
N PHE A 267 4.88 -5.80 10.70
CA PHE A 267 5.94 -6.76 11.04
C PHE A 267 7.36 -6.22 10.78
N GLY A 268 7.51 -4.90 10.71
CA GLY A 268 8.78 -4.24 10.50
C GLY A 268 9.27 -4.26 9.04
N LYS A 269 10.47 -3.71 8.83
CA LYS A 269 11.01 -3.44 7.47
C LYS A 269 11.45 -4.70 6.73
N ASP A 270 11.75 -5.78 7.45
CA ASP A 270 12.20 -7.04 6.86
C ASP A 270 11.04 -7.86 6.28
N ARG A 271 9.80 -7.54 6.69
CA ARG A 271 8.56 -8.17 6.25
C ARG A 271 7.52 -7.11 5.85
N PRO A 272 7.82 -6.27 4.83
CA PRO A 272 7.00 -5.13 4.50
C PRO A 272 5.73 -5.51 3.72
N TRP A 273 5.58 -6.77 3.32
CA TRP A 273 4.42 -7.23 2.56
C TRP A 273 3.58 -8.16 3.43
N VAL A 274 2.31 -7.81 3.60
CA VAL A 274 1.35 -8.57 4.42
C VAL A 274 0.20 -9.04 3.54
N PHE A 275 -0.15 -10.30 3.71
CA PHE A 275 -1.34 -10.92 3.14
C PHE A 275 -2.38 -11.10 4.25
N ILE A 276 -3.64 -10.72 3.97
CA ILE A 276 -4.81 -11.17 4.72
C ILE A 276 -5.78 -11.77 3.72
N GLY A 277 -6.33 -12.94 4.03
CA GLY A 277 -7.28 -13.62 3.17
C GLY A 277 -7.92 -14.83 3.83
N CYS A 278 -8.55 -15.69 3.04
CA CYS A 278 -9.18 -16.92 3.50
C CYS A 278 -8.66 -18.15 2.75
N THR A 279 -8.84 -19.33 3.36
CA THR A 279 -8.51 -20.60 2.70
C THR A 279 -9.44 -20.85 1.50
N LYS A 280 -9.04 -21.76 0.61
CA LYS A 280 -9.90 -22.24 -0.49
C LYS A 280 -11.05 -23.15 -0.09
N TRP A 281 -11.18 -23.46 1.21
CA TRP A 281 -12.10 -24.49 1.71
C TRP A 281 -13.39 -23.94 2.31
N LEU A 282 -13.60 -22.62 2.24
CA LEU A 282 -14.80 -21.95 2.78
C LEU A 282 -15.06 -22.33 4.25
N ASP A 283 -13.98 -22.45 5.03
CA ASP A 283 -13.98 -22.88 6.44
C ASP A 283 -14.04 -21.71 7.43
N SER A 284 -14.29 -20.50 6.91
CA SER A 284 -14.28 -19.22 7.63
C SER A 284 -12.93 -18.88 8.28
N MET A 285 -11.83 -19.55 7.91
CA MET A 285 -10.52 -19.28 8.48
C MET A 285 -9.88 -18.03 7.87
N VAL A 286 -9.56 -17.07 8.72
CA VAL A 286 -8.73 -15.91 8.39
C VAL A 286 -7.28 -16.35 8.41
N MET A 287 -6.60 -16.13 7.29
CA MET A 287 -5.18 -16.39 7.10
C MET A 287 -4.42 -15.08 7.11
N ILE A 288 -3.24 -15.09 7.72
CA ILE A 288 -2.26 -14.00 7.61
C ILE A 288 -0.97 -14.52 7.02
N GLY A 289 -0.32 -13.69 6.21
CA GLY A 289 1.02 -13.99 5.74
C GLY A 289 1.92 -12.77 5.69
N ALA A 290 3.23 -13.02 5.70
CA ALA A 290 4.21 -11.97 5.57
C ALA A 290 5.37 -12.40 4.65
N ALA A 291 5.91 -11.45 3.90
CA ALA A 291 7.03 -11.68 2.98
C ALA A 291 7.96 -10.47 2.89
N ALA A 292 9.22 -10.74 2.56
CA ALA A 292 10.23 -9.71 2.29
C ALA A 292 10.04 -9.07 0.90
N SER A 293 9.45 -9.79 -0.06
CA SER A 293 9.23 -9.36 -1.43
C SER A 293 7.78 -9.65 -1.89
N LEU A 294 7.39 -9.09 -3.05
CA LEU A 294 6.04 -9.22 -3.61
C LEU A 294 5.76 -10.66 -4.11
N GLU A 295 6.81 -11.30 -4.59
CA GLU A 295 6.83 -12.66 -5.12
C GLU A 295 6.82 -13.71 -4.00
N GLY A 296 7.19 -13.31 -2.78
CA GLY A 296 7.32 -14.19 -1.61
C GLY A 296 8.78 -14.43 -1.21
N PRO A 297 9.12 -15.60 -0.62
CA PRO A 297 8.20 -16.66 -0.22
C PRO A 297 7.20 -16.14 0.83
N TRP A 298 5.94 -16.57 0.70
CA TRP A 298 4.88 -16.22 1.63
C TRP A 298 4.83 -17.22 2.76
N GLU A 299 5.12 -16.77 3.98
CA GLU A 299 4.83 -17.54 5.19
C GLU A 299 3.35 -17.32 5.50
N LEU A 300 2.49 -18.33 5.32
CA LEU A 300 1.06 -18.23 5.63
C LEU A 300 0.74 -19.02 6.89
N ILE A 301 -0.05 -18.42 7.78
CA ILE A 301 -0.55 -19.10 8.98
C ILE A 301 -2.04 -18.80 9.20
N PRO A 302 -2.80 -19.75 9.77
CA PRO A 302 -4.14 -19.48 10.25
C PRO A 302 -4.09 -18.54 11.45
N LEU A 303 -4.98 -17.55 11.47
CA LEU A 303 -5.03 -16.55 12.53
C LEU A 303 -6.22 -16.81 13.47
N PHE A 304 -7.44 -16.85 12.94
CA PHE A 304 -8.66 -17.18 13.69
C PHE A 304 -9.80 -17.55 12.74
N LYS A 305 -10.91 -18.08 13.28
CA LYS A 305 -12.14 -18.29 12.51
C LYS A 305 -13.06 -17.07 12.61
N ALA A 306 -13.35 -16.46 11.47
CA ALA A 306 -14.34 -15.40 11.36
C ALA A 306 -15.75 -15.94 11.65
N THR A 307 -16.62 -15.07 12.17
CA THR A 307 -18.02 -15.36 12.49
C THR A 307 -18.93 -14.29 11.93
N GLY A 308 -20.16 -14.67 11.58
CA GLY A 308 -21.23 -13.73 11.28
C GLY A 308 -21.76 -13.06 12.55
N ILE A 309 -22.46 -11.94 12.40
CA ILE A 309 -23.05 -11.21 13.54
C ILE A 309 -24.42 -11.79 13.86
N ASP A 310 -25.36 -11.69 12.92
CA ASP A 310 -26.73 -12.16 13.14
C ASP A 310 -26.88 -13.65 12.84
N TYR A 311 -26.02 -14.20 11.97
CA TYR A 311 -26.07 -15.58 11.52
C TYR A 311 -24.71 -16.27 11.66
N PRO A 312 -24.28 -16.65 12.88
CA PRO A 312 -22.96 -17.23 13.13
C PRO A 312 -22.68 -18.54 12.40
N GLN A 313 -23.72 -19.23 11.92
CA GLN A 313 -23.63 -20.49 11.16
C GLN A 313 -23.21 -20.31 9.70
N LEU A 314 -23.33 -19.11 9.14
CA LEU A 314 -22.95 -18.83 7.75
C LEU A 314 -21.45 -19.02 7.56
N LYS A 315 -21.06 -19.29 6.32
CA LYS A 315 -19.65 -19.29 5.95
C LYS A 315 -19.14 -17.87 5.70
N MET A 316 -17.87 -17.64 6.00
CA MET A 316 -17.21 -16.35 5.80
C MET A 316 -16.16 -16.46 4.71
N TYR A 317 -16.09 -15.46 3.84
CA TYR A 317 -15.16 -15.38 2.70
C TYR A 317 -14.81 -13.92 2.39
N CYS A 318 -14.09 -13.66 1.30
CA CYS A 318 -13.75 -12.30 0.87
C CYS A 318 -13.08 -11.46 1.97
N MET A 319 -11.97 -11.96 2.53
CA MET A 319 -11.33 -11.33 3.69
C MET A 319 -10.30 -10.28 3.26
N TYR A 320 -10.47 -9.03 3.68
CA TYR A 320 -9.62 -7.92 3.23
C TYR A 320 -9.08 -7.05 4.37
N PRO A 321 -7.81 -6.65 4.33
CA PRO A 321 -7.23 -5.69 5.27
C PRO A 321 -7.50 -4.24 4.86
N HIS A 322 -7.58 -3.34 5.85
CA HIS A 322 -7.90 -1.93 5.69
C HIS A 322 -6.98 -1.06 6.56
N GLN A 323 -5.78 -0.77 6.06
CA GLN A 323 -4.71 -0.07 6.80
C GLN A 323 -5.05 1.38 7.16
N TRP A 324 -6.04 1.98 6.51
CA TRP A 324 -6.44 3.37 6.76
C TRP A 324 -7.32 3.53 8.00
N ALA A 325 -7.90 2.46 8.54
CA ALA A 325 -8.89 2.52 9.60
C ALA A 325 -8.28 2.58 11.01
N PHE A 326 -7.11 1.93 11.22
CA PHE A 326 -6.40 1.91 12.49
C PHE A 326 -4.89 2.04 12.29
N ALA A 327 -4.21 2.45 13.35
CA ALA A 327 -2.77 2.72 13.35
C ALA A 327 -1.96 1.42 13.48
N GLU A 328 -1.23 1.04 12.43
CA GLU A 328 -0.35 -0.13 12.46
C GLU A 328 0.77 0.01 13.49
N GLU A 329 1.21 1.23 13.82
CA GLU A 329 2.20 1.49 14.87
C GLU A 329 1.72 1.09 16.27
N ASP A 330 0.41 0.93 16.45
CA ASP A 330 -0.19 0.39 17.65
C ASP A 330 -0.44 -1.13 17.54
N GLY A 331 0.02 -1.78 16.47
CA GLY A 331 -0.29 -3.18 16.21
C GLY A 331 -1.75 -3.40 15.84
N GLU A 332 -2.41 -2.42 15.24
CA GLU A 332 -3.84 -2.47 14.93
C GLU A 332 -4.09 -2.56 13.42
N LEU A 333 -5.07 -3.38 13.02
CA LEU A 333 -5.49 -3.50 11.63
C LEU A 333 -6.99 -3.79 11.57
N MET A 334 -7.72 -3.10 10.69
CA MET A 334 -9.09 -3.52 10.38
C MET A 334 -9.07 -4.59 9.30
N VAL A 335 -9.89 -5.61 9.47
CA VAL A 335 -10.19 -6.63 8.47
C VAL A 335 -11.69 -6.67 8.24
N THR A 336 -12.12 -6.83 7.00
CA THR A 336 -13.50 -7.16 6.67
C THR A 336 -13.62 -8.56 6.09
N TRP A 337 -14.81 -9.14 6.16
CA TRP A 337 -15.19 -10.35 5.45
C TRP A 337 -16.67 -10.31 5.06
N SER A 338 -17.02 -11.06 4.02
CA SER A 338 -18.40 -11.30 3.65
C SER A 338 -18.96 -12.51 4.38
N GLU A 339 -20.18 -12.38 4.88
CA GLU A 339 -21.04 -13.51 5.17
C GLU A 339 -21.57 -14.16 3.88
N GLU A 340 -21.81 -15.48 3.91
CA GLU A 340 -22.45 -16.22 2.83
C GLU A 340 -23.70 -15.49 2.31
N TRP A 341 -23.81 -15.39 0.98
CA TRP A 341 -24.85 -14.60 0.33
C TRP A 341 -26.27 -15.06 0.75
N PRO A 342 -27.22 -14.14 1.01
CA PRO A 342 -27.21 -12.68 0.82
C PRO A 342 -26.73 -11.89 2.04
N GLY A 343 -25.73 -12.39 2.77
CA GLY A 343 -25.18 -11.78 3.96
C GLY A 343 -24.58 -10.39 3.76
N ASN A 344 -23.91 -9.89 4.80
CA ASN A 344 -23.33 -8.56 4.83
C ASN A 344 -21.80 -8.61 4.94
N VAL A 345 -21.19 -7.43 4.78
CA VAL A 345 -19.78 -7.22 5.05
C VAL A 345 -19.59 -6.88 6.52
N VAL A 346 -18.99 -7.80 7.26
CA VAL A 346 -18.59 -7.62 8.67
C VAL A 346 -17.22 -6.99 8.72
N ALA A 347 -17.00 -6.07 9.66
CA ALA A 347 -15.70 -5.49 9.96
C ALA A 347 -15.27 -5.84 11.38
N ALA A 348 -13.98 -6.10 11.55
CA ALA A 348 -13.37 -6.32 12.84
C ALA A 348 -12.03 -5.59 12.97
N LYS A 349 -11.73 -5.13 14.18
CA LYS A 349 -10.42 -4.63 14.57
C LYS A 349 -9.60 -5.79 15.12
N LEU A 350 -8.41 -5.98 14.57
CA LEU A 350 -7.41 -6.90 15.08
C LEU A 350 -6.38 -6.11 15.89
N LYS A 351 -6.02 -6.62 17.06
CA LYS A 351 -4.89 -6.15 17.86
C LYS A 351 -3.83 -7.23 17.92
N PHE A 352 -2.64 -6.92 17.42
CA PHE A 352 -1.48 -7.80 17.45
C PHE A 352 -0.57 -7.44 18.61
N GLN A 353 0.01 -8.47 19.24
CA GLN A 353 1.02 -8.29 20.26
C GLN A 353 2.27 -7.64 19.65
N GLN A 354 2.67 -6.50 20.20
CA GLN A 354 3.88 -5.78 19.81
C GLN A 354 5.12 -6.41 20.46
N GLY A 355 6.27 -6.27 19.82
CA GLY A 355 7.55 -6.71 20.40
C GLY A 355 7.95 -5.89 21.64
N ASP A 356 8.93 -6.40 22.38
CA ASP A 356 9.35 -5.81 23.66
C ASP A 356 10.33 -4.62 23.53
N ASN A 357 10.85 -4.36 22.32
CA ASN A 357 11.95 -3.42 22.08
C ASN A 357 11.50 -2.19 21.29
N PRO A 358 10.93 -1.16 21.95
CA PRO A 358 10.65 0.12 21.29
C PRO A 358 11.94 0.84 20.88
N THR A 359 11.84 1.75 19.91
CA THR A 359 12.92 2.68 19.57
C THR A 359 12.62 4.04 20.19
N TYR A 360 13.50 4.49 21.07
CA TYR A 360 13.46 5.83 21.66
C TYR A 360 14.18 6.81 20.73
N TRP A 361 13.73 8.05 20.67
CA TRP A 361 14.45 9.08 19.93
C TRP A 361 14.34 10.46 20.57
N LYS A 362 15.39 11.25 20.33
CA LYS A 362 15.46 12.69 20.67
C LYS A 362 16.01 13.49 19.50
N ARG A 363 15.67 14.78 19.46
CA ARG A 363 16.15 15.75 18.47
C ARG A 363 16.93 16.87 19.14
N VAL A 364 18.13 17.11 18.64
CA VAL A 364 18.95 18.27 19.03
C VAL A 364 18.98 19.25 17.86
N SER A 365 18.47 20.46 18.09
CA SER A 365 18.59 21.54 17.10
C SER A 365 20.06 21.93 16.96
N ILE A 366 20.57 21.89 15.74
CA ILE A 366 21.90 22.39 15.39
C ILE A 366 21.81 23.59 14.45
N ASN A 367 20.60 24.08 14.14
CA ASN A 367 20.38 25.08 13.11
C ASN A 367 21.16 26.38 13.37
N GLU A 368 21.13 26.86 14.61
CA GLU A 368 21.78 28.12 15.02
C GLU A 368 23.29 28.01 15.24
N ALA A 369 23.85 26.80 15.24
CA ALA A 369 25.29 26.62 15.41
C ALA A 369 26.08 27.18 14.20
N PRO A 370 27.32 27.66 14.38
CA PRO A 370 28.16 28.09 13.26
C PRO A 370 28.31 27.01 12.18
N HIS A 371 28.48 27.43 10.92
CA HIS A 371 28.57 26.50 9.79
C HIS A 371 29.60 25.37 10.01
N LYS A 372 30.78 25.73 10.54
CA LYS A 372 31.85 24.76 10.85
C LYS A 372 31.39 23.74 11.90
N THR A 373 30.77 24.19 13.00
CA THR A 373 30.26 23.31 14.07
C THR A 373 29.21 22.33 13.54
N ARG A 374 28.24 22.81 12.75
CA ARG A 374 27.24 21.92 12.12
C ARG A 374 27.88 20.86 11.24
N TYR A 375 28.83 21.28 10.40
CA TYR A 375 29.56 20.37 9.51
C TYR A 375 30.35 19.33 10.30
N ASP A 376 31.10 19.75 11.31
CA ASP A 376 31.93 18.87 12.13
C ASP A 376 31.06 17.89 12.95
N LEU A 377 29.96 18.35 13.55
CA LEU A 377 28.99 17.48 14.22
C LEU A 377 28.46 16.39 13.28
N MET A 378 27.98 16.76 12.09
CA MET A 378 27.39 15.80 11.15
C MET A 378 28.42 14.87 10.49
N LYS A 379 29.62 15.38 10.16
CA LYS A 379 30.59 14.66 9.30
C LYS A 379 31.77 14.06 10.06
N LYS A 380 32.07 14.53 11.27
CA LYS A 380 33.22 14.06 12.06
C LYS A 380 32.82 13.43 13.38
N HIS A 381 31.86 14.00 14.09
CA HIS A 381 31.57 13.58 15.47
C HIS A 381 30.40 12.59 15.58
N ALA A 382 29.37 12.70 14.73
CA ALA A 382 28.17 11.86 14.81
C ALA A 382 28.48 10.36 14.87
N ALA A 383 29.36 9.85 13.99
CA ALA A 383 29.72 8.44 13.97
C ALA A 383 30.45 7.99 15.25
N ALA A 384 31.31 8.82 15.82
CA ALA A 384 32.03 8.51 17.05
C ALA A 384 31.10 8.54 18.27
N ILE A 385 30.20 9.52 18.34
CA ILE A 385 29.19 9.61 19.40
C ILE A 385 28.24 8.43 19.32
N ALA A 386 27.75 8.11 18.11
CA ALA A 386 26.91 6.94 17.84
C ALA A 386 27.55 5.64 18.33
N ALA A 387 28.81 5.40 17.95
CA ALA A 387 29.55 4.21 18.37
C ALA A 387 29.78 4.13 19.88
N TYR A 388 30.01 5.27 20.54
CA TYR A 388 30.25 5.32 21.98
C TYR A 388 28.97 5.08 22.80
N SER A 389 27.88 5.74 22.42
CA SER A 389 26.60 5.70 23.15
C SER A 389 25.65 4.60 22.69
N GLY A 390 26.02 3.79 21.68
CA GLY A 390 25.15 2.71 21.19
C GLY A 390 23.89 3.18 20.45
N VAL A 391 23.88 4.42 19.95
CA VAL A 391 22.74 5.03 19.25
C VAL A 391 23.03 5.28 17.78
N ASN A 392 21.98 5.46 16.98
CA ASN A 392 22.06 6.00 15.63
C ASN A 392 21.87 7.52 15.64
N ILE A 393 22.72 8.24 14.90
CA ILE A 393 22.61 9.70 14.76
C ILE A 393 22.47 10.05 13.28
N SER A 394 21.41 10.76 12.92
CA SER A 394 21.14 11.19 11.55
C SER A 394 20.70 12.65 11.46
N PRO A 395 21.08 13.39 10.40
CA PRO A 395 20.59 14.75 10.20
C PRO A 395 19.16 14.77 9.67
N GLU A 396 18.32 15.66 10.20
CA GLU A 396 16.95 15.90 9.72
C GLU A 396 16.70 17.41 9.49
N GLY A 397 15.73 17.72 8.61
CA GLY A 397 15.33 19.10 8.33
C GLY A 397 16.22 19.81 7.31
N ARG A 398 16.06 21.13 7.21
CA ARG A 398 16.84 21.98 6.30
C ARG A 398 17.57 23.05 7.09
N TRP A 399 18.77 23.36 6.63
CA TRP A 399 19.47 24.52 7.15
C TRP A 399 18.68 25.80 6.83
N ILE A 400 18.36 26.55 7.88
CA ILE A 400 17.79 27.88 7.80
C ILE A 400 18.88 28.88 8.20
N ALA A 401 19.06 29.91 7.38
CA ALA A 401 20.06 30.94 7.66
C ALA A 401 19.82 31.58 9.04
N PRO A 402 20.87 31.79 9.86
CA PRO A 402 20.72 32.39 11.19
C PRO A 402 19.97 33.72 11.13
N GLY A 403 19.02 33.92 12.05
CA GLY A 403 18.18 35.12 12.10
C GLY A 403 16.97 35.12 11.15
N PHE A 404 16.82 34.11 10.29
CA PHE A 404 15.63 33.91 9.47
C PHE A 404 14.68 32.90 10.11
N ALA A 405 13.38 33.16 10.00
CA ALA A 405 12.37 32.17 10.39
C ALA A 405 12.32 31.05 9.33
N PRO A 406 12.10 29.77 9.73
CA PRO A 406 11.80 28.73 8.77
C PRO A 406 10.53 29.07 7.98
N PRO A 407 10.47 28.76 6.67
CA PRO A 407 9.21 28.76 5.95
C PRO A 407 8.18 27.86 6.64
N GLU A 408 6.90 28.17 6.46
CA GLU A 408 5.81 27.35 7.00
C GLU A 408 5.95 25.88 6.55
N GLY A 409 5.83 24.95 7.50
CA GLY A 409 5.99 23.51 7.27
C GLY A 409 7.44 23.03 7.07
N VAL A 410 8.45 23.91 7.12
CA VAL A 410 9.86 23.52 6.99
C VAL A 410 10.50 23.39 8.36
N MET A 411 11.06 22.21 8.65
CA MET A 411 11.80 21.97 9.89
C MET A 411 13.24 22.51 9.77
N PRO A 412 13.71 23.33 10.74
CA PRO A 412 15.12 23.72 10.83
C PRO A 412 16.04 22.51 11.01
N LEU A 413 17.34 22.67 10.81
CA LEU A 413 18.30 21.56 10.87
C LEU A 413 18.45 21.00 12.29
N HIS A 414 18.22 19.69 12.45
CA HIS A 414 18.39 18.94 13.69
C HIS A 414 19.28 17.72 13.47
N LEU A 415 19.82 17.18 14.57
CA LEU A 415 20.30 15.81 14.66
C LEU A 415 19.27 14.97 15.40
N ARG A 416 18.81 13.89 14.76
CA ARG A 416 17.98 12.86 15.37
C ARG A 416 18.87 11.76 15.93
N ILE A 417 18.61 11.41 17.18
CA ILE A 417 19.36 10.44 17.97
C ILE A 417 18.37 9.34 18.34
N GLU A 418 18.63 8.11 17.91
CA GLU A 418 17.70 6.98 18.07
C GLU A 418 18.40 5.76 18.67
N GLY A 419 17.74 5.05 19.57
CA GLY A 419 18.30 3.87 20.25
C GLY A 419 17.22 2.95 20.80
N SER A 420 17.61 1.72 21.14
CA SER A 420 16.72 0.70 21.74
C SER A 420 16.42 0.94 23.21
N ASP A 421 17.17 1.83 23.86
CA ASP A 421 17.00 2.20 25.27
C ASP A 421 17.09 3.72 25.46
N LEU A 422 16.30 4.23 26.40
CA LEU A 422 16.19 5.67 26.63
C LEU A 422 17.47 6.28 27.21
N GLU A 423 18.22 5.53 28.02
CA GLU A 423 19.44 6.02 28.67
C GLU A 423 20.54 6.31 27.64
N SER A 424 20.77 5.40 26.70
CA SER A 424 21.70 5.59 25.58
C SER A 424 21.31 6.77 24.70
N VAL A 425 20.01 6.99 24.46
CA VAL A 425 19.52 8.16 23.71
C VAL A 425 19.79 9.47 24.46
N ILE A 426 19.58 9.49 25.79
CA ILE A 426 19.92 10.63 26.64
C ILE A 426 21.44 10.89 26.65
N GLU A 427 22.25 9.84 26.71
CA GLU A 427 23.71 9.95 26.65
C GLU A 427 24.18 10.50 25.30
N GLY A 428 23.66 9.97 24.19
CA GLY A 428 23.91 10.48 22.84
C GLY A 428 23.53 11.95 22.70
N GLU A 429 22.36 12.36 23.22
CA GLU A 429 21.92 13.75 23.26
C GLU A 429 22.90 14.64 24.03
N THR A 430 23.32 14.18 25.21
CA THR A 430 24.26 14.88 26.07
C THR A 430 25.61 15.07 25.38
N LEU A 431 26.11 14.03 24.71
CA LEU A 431 27.38 14.07 23.99
C LEU A 431 27.33 15.00 22.77
N VAL A 432 26.22 15.01 22.02
CA VAL A 432 26.01 15.96 20.91
C VAL A 432 26.02 17.40 21.41
N LYS A 433 25.27 17.69 22.48
CA LYS A 433 25.23 19.03 23.10
C LYS A 433 26.60 19.45 23.62
N ALA A 434 27.29 18.57 24.34
CA ALA A 434 28.63 18.84 24.88
C ALA A 434 29.69 19.03 23.78
N GLN A 435 29.57 18.34 22.64
CA GLN A 435 30.44 18.56 21.49
C GLN A 435 30.15 19.90 20.81
N MET A 436 28.86 20.24 20.65
CA MET A 436 28.45 21.54 20.12
C MET A 436 28.99 22.70 20.96
N ASP A 437 28.90 22.60 22.29
CA ASP A 437 29.42 23.60 23.22
C ASP A 437 30.96 23.71 23.16
N ARG A 438 31.68 22.58 23.04
CA ARG A 438 33.14 22.57 22.86
C ARG A 438 33.56 23.26 21.57
N ASP A 439 32.88 22.97 20.45
CA ASP A 439 33.17 23.60 19.17
C ASP A 439 32.90 25.11 19.21
N LEU A 440 31.87 25.54 19.96
CA LEU A 440 31.58 26.96 20.20
C LEU A 440 32.68 27.62 21.05
N GLN A 441 33.17 26.99 22.11
CA GLN A 441 34.24 27.53 22.96
C GLN A 441 35.57 27.69 22.21
N ILE A 442 35.92 26.75 21.33
CA ILE A 442 37.14 26.82 20.50
C ILE A 442 37.05 27.97 19.47
N SER A 443 35.83 28.39 19.09
CA SER A 443 35.61 29.45 18.11
C SER A 443 35.67 30.88 18.65
N ILE A 444 35.76 31.05 19.98
CA ILE A 444 35.95 32.36 20.63
C ILE A 444 37.46 32.55 20.88
N PRO A 445 38.15 33.50 20.21
CA PRO A 445 39.54 33.80 20.54
C PRO A 445 39.61 34.34 21.98
N PRO A 446 40.63 33.99 22.79
CA PRO A 446 40.87 34.69 24.04
C PRO A 446 41.06 36.18 23.73
N GLN A 447 40.22 37.04 24.30
CA GLN A 447 40.36 38.49 24.14
C GLN A 447 41.73 38.91 24.66
N SER A 448 42.64 39.26 23.76
CA SER A 448 43.89 39.91 24.11
C SER A 448 43.57 41.31 24.63
N LEU A 449 43.69 41.49 25.95
CA LEU A 449 43.81 42.81 26.55
C LEU A 449 45.09 43.46 26.02
N THR A 450 44.95 44.48 25.17
CA THR A 450 46.02 45.44 24.90
C THR A 450 45.54 46.86 25.19
N PRO A 451 46.37 47.72 25.83
CA PRO A 451 45.97 49.05 26.28
C PRO A 451 45.96 50.07 25.13
N PRO A 452 45.41 51.29 25.35
CA PRO A 452 45.21 52.26 24.28
C PRO A 452 46.47 53.11 24.07
N THR A 453 46.90 53.27 22.82
CA THR A 453 47.64 54.46 22.38
C THR A 453 47.31 54.81 20.92
N SER A 454 46.96 56.08 20.75
CA SER A 454 46.56 56.78 19.53
C SER A 454 47.79 57.25 18.69
N PRO A 455 47.64 58.14 17.69
CA PRO A 455 47.54 57.82 16.26
C PRO A 455 48.72 58.39 15.43
N THR A 456 48.93 57.94 14.18
CA THR A 456 49.44 58.82 13.10
C THR A 456 49.45 58.17 11.69
N SER A 457 48.87 58.93 10.74
CA SER A 457 49.24 59.16 9.34
C SER A 457 49.44 58.01 8.32
N SER A 458 48.56 58.01 7.31
CA SER A 458 48.72 57.56 5.91
C SER A 458 49.84 58.35 5.15
N PRO A 459 50.12 58.18 3.82
CA PRO A 459 49.48 57.33 2.79
C PRO A 459 50.40 56.68 1.72
N GLY A 460 49.83 55.74 0.96
CA GLY A 460 49.95 55.69 -0.51
C GLY A 460 50.95 54.71 -1.14
N ALA A 461 50.46 53.84 -2.04
CA ALA A 461 50.82 53.83 -3.47
C ALA A 461 50.35 52.55 -4.19
N ARG A 462 49.90 52.75 -5.44
CA ARG A 462 49.44 51.79 -6.45
C ARG A 462 50.56 50.87 -6.97
N SER A 463 50.20 49.70 -7.51
CA SER A 463 50.75 49.12 -8.78
C SER A 463 50.18 47.71 -9.04
N ARG A 464 49.24 47.58 -9.99
CA ARG A 464 49.34 46.90 -11.29
C ARG A 464 49.32 45.34 -11.31
N ARG A 465 48.22 44.84 -11.89
CA ARG A 465 48.02 43.60 -12.69
C ARG A 465 49.11 43.43 -13.78
N PRO A 466 49.35 42.22 -14.38
CA PRO A 466 48.31 41.51 -15.14
C PRO A 466 48.36 39.96 -15.21
N SER A 467 47.27 39.48 -15.81
CA SER A 467 46.92 38.15 -16.30
C SER A 467 47.82 37.62 -17.42
N ASN A 468 47.82 36.29 -17.60
CA ASN A 468 47.51 35.55 -18.84
C ASN A 468 47.86 34.05 -18.65
N PHE A 469 46.91 33.12 -18.81
CA PHE A 469 46.52 32.41 -20.05
C PHE A 469 47.54 31.37 -20.53
N GLY A 470 47.10 30.11 -20.73
CA GLY A 470 47.72 29.20 -21.70
C GLY A 470 47.66 27.69 -21.41
N SER A 471 46.73 27.00 -22.08
CA SER A 471 46.86 25.70 -22.81
C SER A 471 47.52 24.48 -22.12
N ALA A 472 46.82 23.36 -21.88
CA ALA A 472 46.30 22.33 -22.81
C ALA A 472 47.29 21.20 -23.18
N LEU A 473 46.71 19.98 -23.26
CA LEU A 473 47.06 18.79 -24.07
C LEU A 473 47.88 17.62 -23.46
N LYS A 474 47.15 16.51 -23.26
CA LYS A 474 47.22 15.21 -23.97
C LYS A 474 47.92 13.98 -23.33
N ARG A 475 47.17 12.87 -23.49
CA ARG A 475 47.57 11.44 -23.73
C ARG A 475 48.00 10.62 -22.49
N LEU A 476 47.81 9.30 -22.40
CA LEU A 476 47.08 8.20 -23.08
C LEU A 476 47.66 6.93 -22.41
N PHE A 477 46.88 5.89 -22.10
CA PHE A 477 47.26 4.45 -22.02
C PHE A 477 46.07 3.66 -21.43
N SER A 478 46.10 2.33 -21.48
CA SER A 478 45.41 1.48 -22.45
C SER A 478 45.27 0.07 -21.83
N ARG A 479 44.19 -0.64 -22.19
CA ARG A 479 44.05 -2.10 -22.43
C ARG A 479 44.15 -3.16 -21.29
N GLY A 480 43.22 -4.12 -21.40
CA GLY A 480 43.35 -5.57 -21.12
C GLY A 480 42.10 -6.19 -20.44
N SER A 481 41.11 -6.79 -21.13
CA SER A 481 40.97 -8.22 -21.57
C SER A 481 40.94 -9.23 -20.40
N SER A 482 40.11 -10.30 -20.28
CA SER A 482 39.31 -11.12 -21.20
C SER A 482 38.45 -12.19 -20.46
N SER A 483 37.43 -12.67 -21.17
CA SER A 483 36.54 -13.86 -21.12
C SER A 483 36.89 -15.19 -20.40
N THR A 484 35.85 -15.95 -20.03
CA THR A 484 35.49 -17.39 -20.39
C THR A 484 34.32 -17.85 -19.46
N SER A 485 33.11 -18.26 -19.88
CA SER A 485 32.55 -19.38 -20.66
C SER A 485 32.58 -20.78 -19.98
N GLY A 486 31.40 -21.38 -19.77
CA GLY A 486 31.24 -22.83 -19.52
C GLY A 486 29.84 -23.28 -19.10
N GLN A 487 29.06 -23.86 -20.03
CA GLN A 487 27.94 -24.79 -19.77
C GLN A 487 28.45 -26.26 -19.73
N PRO A 488 27.65 -27.23 -19.23
CA PRO A 488 26.88 -28.09 -20.14
C PRO A 488 25.47 -28.52 -19.65
N SER A 489 24.78 -29.24 -20.54
CA SER A 489 23.32 -29.46 -20.72
C SER A 489 22.75 -30.74 -20.01
N PRO A 490 21.61 -31.36 -20.43
CA PRO A 490 20.43 -31.58 -19.57
C PRO A 490 20.07 -33.07 -19.32
N ILE A 491 19.12 -33.34 -18.40
CA ILE A 491 18.49 -34.67 -18.23
C ILE A 491 16.96 -34.54 -18.15
N SER A 492 16.32 -35.57 -18.69
CA SER A 492 14.96 -35.74 -19.19
C SER A 492 13.90 -36.18 -18.16
N THR A 493 12.65 -35.73 -18.41
CA THR A 493 11.35 -36.43 -18.37
C THR A 493 10.96 -37.33 -17.18
N SER A 494 9.82 -37.00 -16.54
CA SER A 494 8.61 -37.86 -16.52
C SER A 494 7.43 -37.17 -15.78
N SER A 495 6.25 -37.21 -16.39
CA SER A 495 4.92 -37.09 -15.76
C SER A 495 4.37 -38.51 -15.54
N PRO A 496 3.45 -38.76 -14.59
CA PRO A 496 2.01 -38.44 -14.74
C PRO A 496 1.39 -37.95 -13.39
N ASP A 497 0.17 -37.46 -13.20
CA ASP A 497 -1.15 -38.04 -13.50
C ASP A 497 -2.24 -36.96 -13.44
N GLN A 498 -3.31 -37.19 -14.21
CA GLN A 498 -4.58 -36.47 -14.20
C GLN A 498 -5.44 -36.94 -13.01
N GLU A 499 -6.04 -36.01 -12.25
CA GLU A 499 -7.24 -36.35 -11.47
C GLU A 499 -8.19 -35.15 -11.27
N THR A 500 -9.41 -35.34 -11.80
CA THR A 500 -10.72 -34.82 -11.38
C THR A 500 -10.91 -33.33 -11.10
N ARG A 501 -11.58 -32.66 -12.05
CA ARG A 501 -12.30 -31.39 -11.86
C ARG A 501 -13.65 -31.68 -11.20
N SER A 502 -13.85 -31.18 -9.98
CA SER A 502 -15.18 -31.07 -9.35
C SER A 502 -15.57 -29.60 -9.35
N SER A 503 -16.54 -29.22 -10.17
CA SER A 503 -17.22 -27.93 -10.13
C SER A 503 -18.28 -27.98 -9.02
N MET A 504 -18.17 -27.10 -8.01
CA MET A 504 -19.25 -26.89 -7.03
C MET A 504 -20.19 -25.80 -7.55
N THR A 505 -21.44 -26.18 -7.77
CA THR A 505 -22.55 -25.31 -8.16
C THR A 505 -23.14 -24.66 -6.91
N PHE A 506 -23.40 -23.35 -6.98
CA PHE A 506 -24.11 -22.60 -5.93
C PHE A 506 -25.62 -22.68 -6.18
N HIS A 507 -26.41 -23.09 -5.19
CA HIS A 507 -27.86 -23.00 -5.22
C HIS A 507 -28.31 -21.84 -4.32
N ALA A 508 -28.76 -20.74 -4.93
CA ALA A 508 -29.53 -19.72 -4.22
C ALA A 508 -31.00 -20.10 -4.29
N VAL A 509 -31.56 -20.55 -3.16
CA VAL A 509 -33.01 -20.72 -3.00
C VAL A 509 -33.58 -19.38 -2.56
N LEU A 510 -34.32 -18.71 -3.44
CA LEU A 510 -35.10 -17.51 -3.11
C LEU A 510 -36.51 -17.92 -2.67
N TYR A 511 -36.96 -17.33 -1.56
CA TYR A 511 -38.37 -17.18 -1.21
C TYR A 511 -38.94 -15.91 -1.82
#